data_AF-A0A2G3DYB3-F1
#
_entry.id   AF-A0A2G3DYB3-F1
#
_cell.length_a   1.000
_cell.length_b   1.000
_cell.length_c   1.000
_cell.angle_alpha   90.00
_cell.angle_beta   90.00
_cell.angle_gamma   90.00
#
_symmetry.space_group_name_H-M   'P 1'
#
loop_
_entity.id
_entity.type
_entity.pdbx_description
1 polymer ?
#
loop_
_entity_poly.entity_id
_entity_poly.type
_entity_poly.pdbx_seq_one_letter_code
_entity_poly.pdbx_strand_id
1 'polypeptide(L)'
;MKCPNCGAEIGTNKKCDYCGTTISLDMLREQEQINKEGCPKCGSTNIQFKRENQGEIKSKKQNRVVHVTVGYCKDCGYTWYPQGEEPKKRKTWLWVLGWIFIFPVPLTILLLRKKDMNNGLKYGLIAAAWIVYLLIGFAGNSNDETADTADTDTVINTQDVTEQSHIYDNAEIVDLKSGDGSNVIGTVTITRANRADCTDEALADWYFNYVLAHSDSNYHIVVYSDVDGKGVYGNKGTLQKDVKITPSGKDDSYDLGDDAGSTYYSINEDSKTISVRTVMADSGVINEVASKVDAVIPEEYKETDYYTVDVAGEEGKLDCNIILVGSSLANSDYQALAEDIARKVKELDLGIGYFNISFQSDNATLHALSEIDDLGAQDVSEISTTTF
;
A
#
# COMPACT_ATOMS: atom_id res chain seq x y z
N MET A 1 -4.66 28.37 -21.76
CA MET A 1 -4.02 29.33 -20.82
C MET A 1 -5.04 30.36 -20.34
N LYS A 2 -4.99 30.76 -19.06
CA LYS A 2 -5.94 31.68 -18.43
C LYS A 2 -5.26 32.93 -17.93
N CYS A 3 -5.96 34.07 -18.02
CA CYS A 3 -5.48 35.31 -17.45
C CYS A 3 -5.31 35.13 -15.93
N PRO A 4 -4.13 35.37 -15.36
CA PRO A 4 -3.89 35.14 -13.93
C PRO A 4 -4.71 36.08 -13.03
N ASN A 5 -5.26 37.17 -13.59
CA ASN A 5 -6.03 38.15 -12.85
C ASN A 5 -7.54 37.86 -12.86
N CYS A 6 -8.12 37.52 -14.02
CA CYS A 6 -9.58 37.33 -14.12
C CYS A 6 -10.01 35.91 -14.51
N GLY A 7 -9.08 35.02 -14.80
CA GLY A 7 -9.38 33.63 -15.18
C GLY A 7 -10.02 33.44 -16.55
N ALA A 8 -10.23 34.52 -17.32
CA ALA A 8 -10.72 34.47 -18.69
C ALA A 8 -9.71 33.77 -19.60
N GLU A 9 -10.20 33.11 -20.64
CA GLU A 9 -9.35 32.52 -21.66
C GLU A 9 -8.55 33.62 -22.37
N ILE A 10 -7.25 33.38 -22.53
CA ILE A 10 -6.38 34.31 -23.23
C ILE A 10 -6.33 33.87 -24.69
N GLY A 11 -6.65 34.79 -25.61
CA GLY A 11 -6.41 34.60 -27.04
C GLY A 11 -4.93 34.75 -27.42
N THR A 12 -4.64 35.09 -28.66
CA THR A 12 -3.26 35.36 -29.12
C THR A 12 -2.75 36.76 -28.76
N ASN A 13 -3.56 37.55 -28.06
CA ASN A 13 -3.28 38.96 -27.76
C ASN A 13 -2.40 39.13 -26.52
N LYS A 14 -1.50 40.13 -26.55
CA LYS A 14 -0.61 40.50 -25.43
C LYS A 14 -1.35 41.08 -24.21
N LYS A 15 -2.65 41.34 -24.31
CA LYS A 15 -3.51 41.80 -23.22
C LYS A 15 -4.76 40.93 -23.21
N CYS A 16 -5.25 40.61 -22.01
CA CYS A 16 -6.52 39.91 -21.85
C CYS A 16 -7.66 40.77 -22.38
N ASP A 17 -8.44 40.25 -23.32
CA ASP A 17 -9.55 40.97 -23.95
C ASP A 17 -10.70 41.28 -22.97
N TYR A 18 -10.72 40.63 -21.80
CA TYR A 18 -11.78 40.76 -20.80
C TYR A 18 -11.43 41.68 -19.62
N CYS A 19 -10.19 41.68 -19.14
CA CYS A 19 -9.78 42.50 -17.98
C CYS A 19 -8.62 43.45 -18.26
N GLY A 20 -8.10 43.47 -19.49
CA GLY A 20 -7.02 44.36 -19.92
C GLY A 20 -5.65 44.05 -19.33
N THR A 21 -5.51 43.03 -18.49
CA THR A 21 -4.23 42.64 -17.88
C THR A 21 -3.26 42.12 -18.94
N THR A 22 -2.03 42.62 -18.92
CA THR A 22 -0.95 42.19 -19.83
C THR A 22 -0.58 40.74 -19.56
N ILE A 23 -0.53 39.95 -20.62
CA ILE A 23 -0.19 38.53 -20.57
C ILE A 23 1.30 38.38 -20.86
N SER A 24 2.00 37.54 -20.07
CA SER A 24 3.43 37.29 -20.26
C SER A 24 3.70 36.57 -21.58
N LEU A 25 4.88 36.83 -22.16
CA LEU A 25 5.28 36.28 -23.45
C LEU A 25 5.39 34.74 -23.41
N ASP A 26 5.80 34.19 -22.28
CA ASP A 26 5.93 32.74 -22.09
C ASP A 26 4.56 32.06 -22.08
N MET A 27 3.54 32.69 -21.51
CA MET A 27 2.18 32.17 -21.54
C MET A 27 1.58 32.12 -22.94
N LEU A 28 1.94 33.08 -23.81
CA LEU A 28 1.51 33.08 -25.21
C LEU A 28 2.23 32.01 -26.02
N ARG A 29 3.54 31.80 -25.76
CA ARG A 29 4.33 30.74 -26.41
C ARG A 29 3.83 29.35 -26.04
N GLU A 30 3.50 29.13 -24.78
CA GLU A 30 2.98 27.84 -24.28
C GLU A 30 1.59 27.55 -24.86
N GLN A 31 0.72 28.56 -24.99
CA GLN A 31 -0.56 28.40 -25.70
C GLN A 31 -0.36 28.07 -27.18
N GLU A 32 0.63 28.67 -27.84
CA GLU A 32 0.97 28.39 -29.23
C GLU A 32 1.55 26.99 -29.42
N GLN A 33 2.33 26.48 -28.45
CA GLN A 33 2.84 25.12 -28.43
C GLN A 33 1.72 24.08 -28.27
N ILE A 34 0.82 24.26 -27.30
CA ILE A 34 -0.32 23.35 -27.08
C ILE A 34 -1.23 23.31 -28.31
N ASN A 35 -1.45 24.44 -28.99
CA ASN A 35 -2.25 24.49 -30.22
C ASN A 35 -1.52 23.85 -31.42
N LYS A 36 -0.18 23.76 -31.41
CA LYS A 36 0.63 23.10 -32.45
C LYS A 36 0.72 21.59 -32.28
N GLU A 37 0.60 21.09 -31.05
CA GLU A 37 0.69 19.64 -30.73
C GLU A 37 -0.56 18.85 -31.20
N GLY A 38 -1.71 19.50 -31.36
CA GLY A 38 -2.92 18.87 -31.88
C GLY A 38 -3.56 17.84 -30.92
N CYS A 39 -4.52 17.07 -31.42
CA CYS A 39 -5.17 16.02 -30.64
C CYS A 39 -4.20 14.84 -30.42
N PRO A 40 -3.97 14.41 -29.17
CA PRO A 40 -3.05 13.30 -28.88
C PRO A 40 -3.44 11.97 -29.54
N LYS A 41 -4.72 11.81 -29.90
CA LYS A 41 -5.24 10.57 -30.48
C LYS A 41 -5.22 10.54 -32.01
N CYS A 42 -5.48 11.67 -32.67
CA CYS A 42 -5.64 11.71 -34.12
C CYS A 42 -4.81 12.79 -34.83
N GLY A 43 -4.01 13.56 -34.09
CA GLY A 43 -3.18 14.64 -34.63
C GLY A 43 -3.96 15.85 -35.17
N SER A 44 -5.30 15.84 -35.11
CA SER A 44 -6.11 16.97 -35.58
C SER A 44 -5.80 18.25 -34.81
N THR A 45 -5.64 19.36 -35.51
CA THR A 45 -5.50 20.70 -34.92
C THR A 45 -6.85 21.34 -34.58
N ASN A 46 -7.98 20.69 -34.91
CA ASN A 46 -9.33 21.14 -34.62
C ASN A 46 -9.75 20.75 -33.19
N ILE A 47 -9.08 21.37 -32.22
CA ILE A 47 -9.23 21.09 -30.79
C ILE A 47 -9.86 22.29 -30.07
N GLN A 48 -10.63 22.01 -29.03
CA GLN A 48 -11.21 23.02 -28.15
C GLN A 48 -10.96 22.64 -26.70
N PHE A 49 -10.61 23.60 -25.88
CA PHE A 49 -10.47 23.40 -24.44
C PHE A 49 -11.69 23.98 -23.74
N LYS A 50 -12.24 23.24 -22.78
CA LYS A 50 -13.38 23.68 -21.95
C LYS A 50 -13.08 23.40 -20.49
N ARG A 51 -13.55 24.26 -19.59
CA ARG A 51 -13.49 24.03 -18.16
C ARG A 51 -14.73 23.30 -17.67
N GLU A 52 -14.51 22.26 -16.89
CA GLU A 52 -15.57 21.57 -16.15
C GLU A 52 -15.39 21.79 -14.65
N ASN A 53 -16.52 21.98 -13.96
CA ASN A 53 -16.54 22.11 -12.50
C ASN A 53 -16.41 20.70 -11.91
N GLN A 54 -15.30 20.43 -11.25
CA GLN A 54 -15.02 19.13 -10.62
C GLN A 54 -15.46 19.10 -9.14
N GLY A 55 -15.90 20.24 -8.60
CA GLY A 55 -16.50 20.31 -7.27
C GLY A 55 -16.20 21.63 -6.57
N GLU A 56 -16.79 21.83 -5.40
CA GLU A 56 -16.52 22.97 -4.53
C GLU A 56 -15.91 22.48 -3.22
N ILE A 57 -14.69 22.94 -2.91
CA ILE A 57 -14.08 22.69 -1.60
C ILE A 57 -14.52 23.81 -0.68
N LYS A 58 -15.35 23.49 0.31
CA LYS A 58 -15.80 24.41 1.34
C LYS A 58 -14.93 24.27 2.58
N SER A 59 -14.20 25.33 2.93
CA SER A 59 -13.42 25.41 4.17
C SER A 59 -13.96 26.54 5.05
N LYS A 60 -13.70 26.47 6.38
CA LYS A 60 -14.16 27.47 7.36
C LYS A 60 -13.73 28.91 7.05
N LYS A 61 -12.75 29.13 6.17
CA LYS A 61 -12.28 30.47 5.76
C LYS A 61 -12.66 30.87 4.34
N GLN A 62 -12.76 29.95 3.38
CA GLN A 62 -13.08 30.27 1.97
C GLN A 62 -13.69 29.06 1.24
N ASN A 63 -14.53 29.34 0.24
CA ASN A 63 -15.01 28.35 -0.73
C ASN A 63 -14.15 28.46 -2.00
N ARG A 64 -13.57 27.34 -2.43
CA ARG A 64 -12.79 27.27 -3.68
C ARG A 64 -13.45 26.28 -4.63
N VAL A 65 -13.90 26.78 -5.78
CA VAL A 65 -14.39 25.92 -6.88
C VAL A 65 -13.19 25.33 -7.59
N VAL A 66 -13.12 24.00 -7.63
CA VAL A 66 -12.08 23.25 -8.35
C VAL A 66 -12.56 23.06 -9.78
N HIS A 67 -11.73 23.49 -10.72
CA HIS A 67 -12.02 23.36 -12.13
C HIS A 67 -10.83 22.73 -12.82
N VAL A 68 -11.11 21.80 -13.74
CA VAL A 68 -10.10 21.14 -14.56
C VAL A 68 -10.31 21.54 -16.02
N THR A 69 -9.22 21.76 -16.74
CA THR A 69 -9.25 22.04 -18.18
C THR A 69 -9.30 20.72 -18.93
N VAL A 70 -10.31 20.51 -19.76
CA VAL A 70 -10.47 19.33 -20.61
C VAL A 70 -10.27 19.79 -22.06
N GLY A 71 -9.30 19.19 -22.76
CA GLY A 71 -9.19 19.26 -24.21
C GLY A 71 -10.23 18.33 -24.84
N TYR A 72 -10.83 18.77 -25.94
CA TYR A 72 -11.82 18.05 -26.73
C TYR A 72 -11.49 18.19 -28.22
N CYS A 73 -11.33 17.07 -28.91
CA CYS A 73 -11.13 17.07 -30.36
C CYS A 73 -12.49 17.06 -31.07
N LYS A 74 -12.73 18.04 -31.94
CA LYS A 74 -13.99 18.13 -32.69
C LYS A 74 -14.12 17.08 -33.79
N ASP A 75 -13.00 16.53 -34.26
CA ASP A 75 -13.00 15.59 -35.37
C ASP A 75 -13.12 14.13 -34.91
N CYS A 76 -12.54 13.76 -33.76
CA CYS A 76 -12.59 12.38 -33.25
C CYS A 76 -13.32 12.22 -31.90
N GLY A 77 -13.80 13.31 -31.31
CA GLY A 77 -14.52 13.30 -30.03
C GLY A 77 -13.66 13.00 -28.80
N TYR A 78 -12.35 12.83 -28.94
CA TYR A 78 -11.45 12.48 -27.84
C TYR A 78 -11.26 13.63 -26.85
N THR A 79 -11.28 13.31 -25.55
CA THR A 79 -11.02 14.26 -24.47
C THR A 79 -9.76 13.91 -23.69
N TRP A 80 -8.99 14.91 -23.25
CA TRP A 80 -7.78 14.72 -22.45
C TRP A 80 -7.50 15.90 -21.53
N TYR A 81 -6.60 15.74 -20.55
CA TYR A 81 -6.18 16.81 -19.66
C TYR A 81 -4.83 17.38 -20.12
N PRO A 82 -4.77 18.60 -20.68
CA PRO A 82 -3.50 19.23 -21.03
C PRO A 82 -2.79 19.71 -19.76
N GLN A 83 -1.68 19.05 -19.42
CA GLN A 83 -0.76 19.34 -18.30
C GLN A 83 -1.25 18.89 -16.91
N GLY A 84 -0.74 17.73 -16.46
CA GLY A 84 -0.51 17.47 -15.04
C GLY A 84 0.77 18.20 -14.61
N GLU A 85 0.81 18.79 -13.43
CA GLU A 85 1.98 19.50 -12.92
C GLU A 85 3.20 18.57 -12.88
N GLU A 86 4.28 18.88 -13.60
CA GLU A 86 5.55 18.17 -13.41
C GLU A 86 6.06 18.39 -11.97
N PRO A 87 6.51 17.32 -11.27
CA PRO A 87 6.99 17.45 -9.91
C PRO A 87 8.24 18.34 -9.85
N LYS A 88 8.20 19.36 -8.98
CA LYS A 88 9.34 20.24 -8.71
C LYS A 88 10.58 19.42 -8.36
N LYS A 89 11.60 19.43 -9.24
CA LYS A 89 12.92 18.83 -9.01
C LYS A 89 13.50 19.34 -7.68
N ARG A 90 13.55 18.47 -6.67
CA ARG A 90 14.26 18.75 -5.40
C ARG A 90 15.76 18.75 -5.69
N LYS A 91 16.50 19.74 -5.17
CA LYS A 91 17.96 19.89 -5.35
C LYS A 91 18.72 18.83 -4.56
N THR A 92 18.68 17.58 -5.02
CA THR A 92 19.36 16.40 -4.45
C THR A 92 20.87 16.56 -4.30
N TRP A 93 21.50 17.49 -5.04
CA TRP A 93 22.93 17.81 -4.92
C TRP A 93 23.33 18.27 -3.49
N LEU A 94 22.48 19.01 -2.77
CA LEU A 94 22.80 19.40 -1.38
C LEU A 94 22.93 18.19 -0.45
N TRP A 95 22.20 17.11 -0.73
CA TRP A 95 22.32 15.84 -0.02
C TRP A 95 23.63 15.12 -0.39
N VAL A 96 23.98 15.06 -1.67
CA VAL A 96 25.23 14.45 -2.17
C VAL A 96 26.48 15.12 -1.58
N LEU A 97 26.48 16.46 -1.44
CA LEU A 97 27.55 17.20 -0.75
C LEU A 97 27.68 16.78 0.73
N GLY A 98 26.57 16.54 1.42
CA GLY A 98 26.56 16.04 2.79
C GLY A 98 27.25 14.68 2.94
N TRP A 99 26.97 13.74 2.03
CA TRP A 99 27.59 12.41 2.05
C TRP A 99 29.10 12.45 1.75
N ILE A 100 29.55 13.33 0.85
CA ILE A 100 30.97 13.49 0.49
C ILE A 100 31.81 14.06 1.65
N PHE A 101 31.23 14.91 2.51
CA PHE A 101 31.96 15.48 3.65
C PHE A 101 31.89 14.61 4.91
N ILE A 102 30.85 13.80 5.10
CA ILE A 102 30.63 13.01 6.32
C ILE A 102 31.38 11.67 6.29
N PHE A 103 31.50 11.00 5.14
CA PHE A 103 31.97 9.61 5.10
C PHE A 103 33.40 9.41 4.53
N PRO A 104 33.76 9.95 3.35
CA PRO A 104 35.09 9.78 2.76
C PRO A 104 36.20 10.59 3.45
N VAL A 105 35.90 11.83 3.85
CA VAL A 105 36.91 12.78 4.35
C VAL A 105 37.40 12.42 5.77
N PRO A 106 36.56 12.08 6.75
CA PRO A 106 37.05 11.68 8.08
C PRO A 106 37.85 10.36 8.04
N LEU A 107 37.42 9.40 7.22
CA LEU A 107 38.08 8.11 7.07
C LEU A 107 39.49 8.27 6.46
N THR A 108 39.62 9.14 5.46
CA THR A 108 40.92 9.42 4.82
C THR A 108 41.88 10.16 5.78
N ILE A 109 41.37 11.07 6.61
CA ILE A 109 42.17 11.74 7.66
C ILE A 109 42.68 10.72 8.70
N LEU A 110 41.85 9.76 9.12
CA LEU A 110 42.25 8.68 10.03
C LEU A 110 43.35 7.79 9.43
N LEU A 111 43.23 7.44 8.15
CA LEU A 111 44.21 6.63 7.42
C LEU A 111 45.54 7.37 7.19
N LEU A 112 45.48 8.68 6.94
CA LEU A 112 46.67 9.53 6.81
C LEU A 112 47.45 9.65 8.13
N ARG A 113 46.74 9.69 9.26
CA ARG A 113 47.31 9.83 10.61
C ARG A 113 48.01 8.56 11.12
N LYS A 114 47.75 7.39 10.53
CA LYS A 114 48.38 6.11 10.91
C LYS A 114 49.86 6.08 10.48
N LYS A 115 50.80 6.21 11.41
CA LYS A 115 52.24 6.37 11.11
C LYS A 115 52.97 5.06 10.75
N ASP A 116 52.37 3.91 11.02
CA ASP A 116 53.05 2.61 10.97
C ASP A 116 52.89 1.87 9.62
N MET A 117 52.42 2.56 8.58
CA MET A 117 52.17 1.96 7.27
C MET A 117 53.03 2.63 6.19
N ASN A 118 53.59 1.82 5.29
CA ASN A 118 54.36 2.30 4.14
C ASN A 118 53.53 3.30 3.32
N ASN A 119 54.12 4.46 3.03
CA ASN A 119 53.48 5.56 2.32
C ASN A 119 52.87 5.11 0.97
N GLY A 120 53.53 4.22 0.23
CA GLY A 120 53.00 3.71 -1.04
C GLY A 120 51.68 2.93 -0.89
N LEU A 121 51.59 2.06 0.11
CA LEU A 121 50.37 1.29 0.39
C LEU A 121 49.24 2.19 0.91
N LYS A 122 49.60 3.19 1.72
CA LYS A 122 48.65 4.18 2.26
C LYS A 122 47.96 4.97 1.15
N TYR A 123 48.74 5.53 0.22
CA TYR A 123 48.15 6.29 -0.89
C TYR A 123 47.43 5.39 -1.89
N GLY A 124 47.88 4.14 -2.07
CA GLY A 124 47.20 3.14 -2.90
C GLY A 124 45.80 2.80 -2.40
N LEU A 125 45.63 2.55 -1.10
CA LEU A 125 44.33 2.25 -0.50
C LEU A 125 43.37 3.45 -0.56
N ILE A 126 43.87 4.66 -0.34
CA ILE A 126 43.08 5.88 -0.46
C ILE A 126 42.60 6.06 -1.90
N ALA A 127 43.49 5.93 -2.89
CA ALA A 127 43.14 6.06 -4.30
C ALA A 127 42.09 5.02 -4.72
N ALA A 128 42.27 3.75 -4.34
CA ALA A 128 41.31 2.69 -4.65
C ALA A 128 39.93 2.95 -4.02
N ALA A 129 39.87 3.39 -2.76
CA ALA A 129 38.62 3.70 -2.08
C ALA A 129 37.88 4.89 -2.73
N TRP A 130 38.59 5.95 -3.13
CA TRP A 130 37.98 7.07 -3.85
C TRP A 130 37.54 6.70 -5.26
N ILE A 131 38.26 5.83 -5.97
CA ILE A 131 37.85 5.34 -7.29
C ILE A 131 36.54 4.55 -7.16
N VAL A 132 36.43 3.61 -6.21
CA VAL A 132 35.20 2.86 -5.95
C VAL A 132 34.04 3.79 -5.57
N TYR A 133 34.31 4.77 -4.69
CA TYR A 133 33.30 5.73 -4.26
C TYR A 133 32.81 6.65 -5.38
N LEU A 134 33.71 7.12 -6.25
CA LEU A 134 33.36 7.94 -7.41
C LEU A 134 32.63 7.13 -8.49
N LEU A 135 32.99 5.85 -8.70
CA LEU A 135 32.28 4.97 -9.63
C LEU A 135 30.81 4.75 -9.21
N ILE A 136 30.54 4.58 -7.91
CA ILE A 136 29.17 4.49 -7.38
C ILE A 136 28.43 5.83 -7.52
N GLY A 137 29.12 6.97 -7.38
CA GLY A 137 28.51 8.30 -7.51
C GLY A 137 28.23 8.76 -8.95
N PHE A 138 29.02 8.30 -9.93
CA PHE A 138 28.84 8.64 -11.35
C PHE A 138 27.88 7.69 -12.10
N ALA A 139 27.61 6.50 -11.57
CA ALA A 139 26.66 5.55 -12.16
C ALA A 139 25.18 6.01 -12.08
N GLY A 140 24.89 7.15 -11.46
CA GLY A 140 23.53 7.69 -11.28
C GLY A 140 23.14 8.85 -12.19
N ASN A 141 23.87 9.17 -13.26
CA ASN A 141 23.56 10.33 -14.10
C ASN A 141 23.90 10.14 -15.60
N SER A 142 22.99 9.52 -16.35
CA SER A 142 22.88 9.68 -17.81
C SER A 142 21.46 9.40 -18.27
N ASN A 143 20.79 10.44 -18.77
CA ASN A 143 19.56 10.33 -19.56
C ASN A 143 19.98 10.34 -21.03
N ASP A 144 19.48 9.44 -21.85
CA ASP A 144 19.56 9.56 -23.31
C ASP A 144 18.18 9.40 -23.96
N GLU A 145 17.91 10.31 -24.89
CA GLU A 145 16.85 10.24 -25.89
C GLU A 145 17.39 9.56 -27.17
N THR A 146 16.51 8.80 -27.83
CA THR A 146 16.79 7.96 -29.00
C THR A 146 16.70 8.72 -30.34
N ALA A 147 17.48 8.28 -31.35
CA ALA A 147 17.06 8.23 -32.75
C ALA A 147 17.94 7.27 -33.60
N ASP A 148 17.28 6.47 -34.43
CA ASP A 148 17.79 5.38 -35.29
C ASP A 148 18.68 5.80 -36.48
N THR A 149 19.64 4.96 -36.91
CA THR A 149 19.52 4.00 -38.06
C THR A 149 20.91 3.60 -38.65
N ALA A 150 21.03 2.31 -39.01
CA ALA A 150 21.84 1.66 -40.06
C ALA A 150 23.28 1.12 -39.78
N ASP A 151 23.33 -0.21 -39.67
CA ASP A 151 24.35 -1.21 -40.05
C ASP A 151 25.83 -0.82 -40.24
N THR A 152 26.74 -1.49 -39.51
CA THR A 152 27.58 -2.60 -40.02
C THR A 152 28.41 -3.21 -38.86
N ASP A 153 28.42 -4.54 -38.79
CA ASP A 153 29.22 -5.46 -37.96
C ASP A 153 30.31 -4.89 -37.04
N THR A 154 30.04 -4.95 -35.73
CA THR A 154 31.08 -5.24 -34.73
C THR A 154 30.44 -5.88 -33.52
N VAL A 155 31.03 -7.00 -33.07
CA VAL A 155 30.70 -7.71 -31.83
C VAL A 155 30.84 -6.74 -30.66
N ILE A 156 29.73 -6.25 -30.12
CA ILE A 156 29.67 -5.45 -28.91
C ILE A 156 28.70 -6.13 -27.95
N ASN A 157 29.22 -6.39 -26.76
CA ASN A 157 28.53 -6.98 -25.63
C ASN A 157 27.33 -6.08 -25.26
N THR A 158 26.12 -6.59 -25.46
CA THR A 158 24.88 -5.98 -25.03
C THR A 158 24.96 -5.72 -23.53
N GLN A 159 25.09 -4.45 -23.12
CA GLN A 159 24.76 -4.06 -21.75
C GLN A 159 23.24 -4.01 -21.69
N ASP A 160 22.67 -4.97 -20.97
CA ASP A 160 21.26 -5.01 -20.59
C ASP A 160 20.81 -3.64 -20.09
N VAL A 161 19.84 -3.07 -20.81
CA VAL A 161 18.90 -2.13 -20.22
C VAL A 161 18.09 -2.97 -19.26
N THR A 162 18.46 -3.00 -17.98
CA THR A 162 17.53 -3.48 -16.95
C THR A 162 16.41 -2.44 -16.87
N GLU A 163 15.30 -2.73 -17.56
CA GLU A 163 14.00 -2.16 -17.22
C GLU A 163 13.87 -2.17 -15.69
N GLN A 164 13.42 -1.06 -15.11
CA GLN A 164 13.08 -1.05 -13.70
C GLN A 164 11.91 -2.02 -13.53
N SER A 165 12.22 -3.26 -13.14
CA SER A 165 11.22 -4.30 -13.01
C SER A 165 10.27 -3.93 -11.88
N HIS A 166 9.00 -3.72 -12.23
CA HIS A 166 7.94 -3.60 -11.26
C HIS A 166 7.60 -5.00 -10.75
N ILE A 167 7.20 -5.08 -9.48
CA ILE A 167 6.87 -6.39 -8.88
C ILE A 167 5.75 -7.10 -9.64
N TYR A 168 4.91 -6.36 -10.39
CA TYR A 168 3.74 -6.84 -11.13
C TYR A 168 3.94 -6.98 -12.64
N ASP A 169 5.16 -6.87 -13.17
CA ASP A 169 5.41 -7.05 -14.62
C ASP A 169 5.05 -8.47 -15.11
N ASN A 170 5.08 -9.44 -14.19
CA ASN A 170 4.73 -10.83 -14.44
C ASN A 170 3.33 -11.21 -13.91
N ALA A 171 2.45 -10.23 -13.69
CA ALA A 171 1.14 -10.50 -13.13
C ALA A 171 0.27 -11.34 -14.09
N GLU A 172 -0.25 -12.45 -13.56
CA GLU A 172 -1.13 -13.39 -14.25
C GLU A 172 -2.58 -13.13 -13.87
N ILE A 173 -3.48 -13.14 -14.85
CA ILE A 173 -4.92 -13.12 -14.60
C ILE A 173 -5.42 -14.56 -14.62
N VAL A 174 -6.12 -14.96 -13.57
CA VAL A 174 -6.66 -16.32 -13.42
C VAL A 174 -8.13 -16.29 -13.05
N ASP A 175 -8.85 -17.29 -13.54
CA ASP A 175 -10.28 -17.48 -13.25
C ASP A 175 -10.48 -17.87 -11.79
N LEU A 176 -11.37 -17.16 -11.11
CA LEU A 176 -11.86 -17.51 -9.79
C LEU A 176 -13.06 -18.42 -9.91
N LYS A 177 -13.01 -19.60 -9.29
CA LYS A 177 -14.14 -20.55 -9.32
C LYS A 177 -15.03 -20.46 -8.09
N SER A 178 -16.28 -20.93 -8.24
CA SER A 178 -17.23 -21.12 -7.15
C SER A 178 -16.71 -22.10 -6.10
N GLY A 179 -17.33 -22.11 -4.91
CA GLY A 179 -16.90 -22.95 -3.79
C GLY A 179 -16.87 -24.46 -4.09
N ASP A 180 -17.65 -24.93 -5.06
CA ASP A 180 -17.68 -26.30 -5.58
C ASP A 180 -16.78 -26.53 -6.82
N GLY A 181 -16.08 -25.48 -7.28
CA GLY A 181 -15.18 -25.51 -8.43
C GLY A 181 -15.87 -25.60 -9.80
N SER A 182 -17.19 -25.48 -9.87
CA SER A 182 -17.97 -25.78 -11.09
C SER A 182 -18.12 -24.60 -12.05
N ASN A 183 -18.14 -23.36 -11.55
CA ASN A 183 -18.39 -22.16 -12.34
C ASN A 183 -17.31 -21.11 -12.14
N VAL A 184 -16.95 -20.38 -13.20
CA VAL A 184 -16.14 -19.15 -13.08
C VAL A 184 -17.04 -18.02 -12.56
N ILE A 185 -16.64 -17.40 -11.46
CA ILE A 185 -17.38 -16.34 -10.76
C ILE A 185 -16.67 -14.99 -10.79
N GLY A 186 -15.49 -14.93 -11.40
CA GLY A 186 -14.69 -13.72 -11.50
C GLY A 186 -13.25 -14.00 -11.88
N THR A 187 -12.38 -13.03 -11.65
CA THR A 187 -10.94 -13.13 -11.92
C THR A 187 -10.13 -12.58 -10.77
N VAL A 188 -8.90 -13.07 -10.65
CA VAL A 188 -7.93 -12.57 -9.68
C VAL A 188 -6.60 -12.36 -10.39
N THR A 189 -5.82 -11.39 -9.92
CA THR A 189 -4.48 -11.19 -10.45
C THR A 189 -3.44 -11.71 -9.49
N ILE A 190 -2.49 -12.49 -9.98
CA ILE A 190 -1.45 -13.12 -9.19
C ILE A 190 -0.10 -12.66 -9.67
N THR A 191 0.68 -12.14 -8.76
CA THR A 191 2.05 -11.72 -8.96
C THR A 191 2.97 -12.52 -8.07
N ARG A 192 4.23 -12.74 -8.48
CA ARG A 192 5.23 -13.45 -7.68
C ARG A 192 6.48 -12.61 -7.52
N ALA A 193 6.86 -12.35 -6.26
CA ALA A 193 8.03 -11.56 -5.89
C ALA A 193 8.63 -12.08 -4.58
N ASN A 194 9.86 -11.69 -4.22
CA ASN A 194 10.34 -11.96 -2.86
C ASN A 194 9.71 -10.97 -1.88
N ARG A 195 9.59 -11.38 -0.61
CA ARG A 195 9.07 -10.51 0.46
C ARG A 195 9.88 -9.23 0.60
N ALA A 196 11.20 -9.30 0.40
CA ALA A 196 12.10 -8.15 0.50
C ALA A 196 11.87 -7.11 -0.61
N ASP A 197 11.39 -7.54 -1.78
CA ASP A 197 11.09 -6.66 -2.93
C ASP A 197 9.75 -5.94 -2.75
N CYS A 198 8.90 -6.42 -1.84
CA CYS A 198 7.62 -5.81 -1.48
C CYS A 198 7.80 -4.69 -0.45
N THR A 199 8.60 -3.66 -0.76
CA THR A 199 8.76 -2.46 0.09
C THR A 199 7.50 -1.59 0.05
N ASP A 200 7.35 -0.65 0.99
CA ASP A 200 6.20 0.26 1.00
C ASP A 200 6.10 1.07 -0.30
N GLU A 201 7.23 1.44 -0.90
CA GLU A 201 7.27 2.13 -2.19
C GLU A 201 6.81 1.21 -3.34
N ALA A 202 7.28 -0.05 -3.37
CA ALA A 202 6.88 -1.02 -4.38
C ALA A 202 5.39 -1.39 -4.25
N LEU A 203 4.87 -1.48 -3.03
CA LEU A 203 3.46 -1.74 -2.77
C LEU A 203 2.58 -0.54 -3.08
N ALA A 204 3.04 0.68 -2.84
CA ALA A 204 2.34 1.88 -3.28
C ALA A 204 2.27 1.92 -4.81
N ASP A 205 3.39 1.66 -5.50
CA ASP A 205 3.45 1.59 -6.96
C ASP A 205 2.49 0.52 -7.50
N TRP A 206 2.56 -0.70 -6.99
CA TRP A 206 1.65 -1.79 -7.33
C TRP A 206 0.18 -1.42 -7.11
N TYR A 207 -0.14 -0.84 -5.95
CA TYR A 207 -1.51 -0.46 -5.64
C TYR A 207 -2.05 0.59 -6.62
N PHE A 208 -1.34 1.70 -6.80
CA PHE A 208 -1.84 2.83 -7.59
C PHE A 208 -1.77 2.62 -9.09
N ASN A 209 -0.81 1.82 -9.58
CA ASN A 209 -0.59 1.63 -11.02
C ASN A 209 -1.14 0.29 -11.53
N TYR A 210 -1.24 -0.74 -10.69
CA TYR A 210 -1.75 -2.05 -11.10
C TYR A 210 -3.12 -2.38 -10.49
N VAL A 211 -3.25 -2.38 -9.16
CA VAL A 211 -4.51 -2.78 -8.46
C VAL A 211 -5.68 -1.90 -8.89
N LEU A 212 -5.51 -0.56 -8.86
CA LEU A 212 -6.58 0.35 -9.28
C LEU A 212 -6.92 0.24 -10.77
N ALA A 213 -5.92 -0.05 -11.61
CA ALA A 213 -6.11 -0.21 -13.06
C ALA A 213 -6.87 -1.50 -13.42
N HIS A 214 -6.76 -2.53 -12.58
CA HIS A 214 -7.40 -3.84 -12.76
C HIS A 214 -8.54 -4.09 -11.76
N SER A 215 -9.21 -3.02 -11.32
CA SER A 215 -10.31 -3.10 -10.34
C SER A 215 -11.57 -3.84 -10.80
N ASP A 216 -11.57 -4.34 -12.04
CA ASP A 216 -12.53 -5.30 -12.58
C ASP A 216 -12.28 -6.75 -12.10
N SER A 217 -11.06 -7.06 -11.64
CA SER A 217 -10.78 -8.30 -10.92
C SER A 217 -11.29 -8.25 -9.49
N ASN A 218 -11.67 -9.41 -8.94
CA ASN A 218 -12.23 -9.55 -7.60
C ASN A 218 -11.23 -9.15 -6.51
N TYR A 219 -9.97 -9.54 -6.70
CA TYR A 219 -8.85 -9.16 -5.83
C TYR A 219 -7.49 -9.40 -6.50
N HIS A 220 -6.44 -8.86 -5.87
CA HIS A 220 -5.07 -8.91 -6.33
C HIS A 220 -4.16 -9.47 -5.24
N ILE A 221 -3.24 -10.35 -5.61
CA ILE A 221 -2.26 -10.90 -4.66
C ILE A 221 -0.84 -10.85 -5.21
N VAL A 222 0.10 -10.60 -4.30
CA VAL A 222 1.52 -10.92 -4.50
C VAL A 222 1.83 -12.13 -3.62
N VAL A 223 2.17 -13.25 -4.23
CA VAL A 223 2.61 -14.45 -3.51
C VAL A 223 4.11 -14.38 -3.32
N TYR A 224 4.58 -14.53 -2.09
CA TYR A 224 6.02 -14.51 -1.83
C TYR A 224 6.69 -15.78 -2.38
N SER A 225 7.82 -15.58 -3.04
CA SER A 225 8.62 -16.68 -3.61
C SER A 225 9.60 -17.29 -2.60
N ASP A 226 9.89 -16.56 -1.52
CA ASP A 226 10.91 -16.86 -0.51
C ASP A 226 10.33 -17.10 0.89
N VAL A 227 9.02 -16.88 1.08
CA VAL A 227 8.31 -17.11 2.35
C VAL A 227 7.04 -17.89 2.07
N ASP A 228 7.00 -19.13 2.56
CA ASP A 228 5.89 -20.04 2.29
C ASP A 228 4.59 -19.56 2.96
N GLY A 229 3.46 -19.73 2.26
CA GLY A 229 2.12 -19.44 2.76
C GLY A 229 1.84 -17.97 3.10
N LYS A 230 2.68 -17.01 2.67
CA LYS A 230 2.53 -15.58 2.95
C LYS A 230 2.57 -14.75 1.67
N GLY A 231 1.98 -13.57 1.73
CA GLY A 231 2.03 -12.62 0.62
C GLY A 231 1.39 -11.28 0.93
N VAL A 232 0.97 -10.59 -0.12
CA VAL A 232 0.30 -9.29 -0.05
C VAL A 232 -1.07 -9.41 -0.70
N TYR A 233 -2.09 -8.91 -0.03
CA TYR A 233 -3.45 -8.77 -0.56
C TYR A 233 -3.73 -7.31 -0.88
N GLY A 234 -4.29 -7.07 -2.07
CA GLY A 234 -4.72 -5.76 -2.54
C GLY A 234 -6.12 -5.81 -3.14
N ASN A 235 -6.94 -4.83 -2.79
CA ASN A 235 -8.21 -4.54 -3.43
C ASN A 235 -8.48 -3.04 -3.31
N LYS A 236 -9.41 -2.47 -4.08
CA LYS A 236 -9.75 -1.05 -3.97
C LYS A 236 -10.10 -0.69 -2.52
N GLY A 237 -9.30 0.20 -1.94
CA GLY A 237 -9.41 0.70 -0.58
C GLY A 237 -8.75 -0.18 0.48
N THR A 238 -8.16 -1.32 0.13
CA THR A 238 -7.51 -2.25 1.06
C THR A 238 -6.15 -2.70 0.56
N LEU A 239 -5.14 -2.62 1.43
CA LEU A 239 -3.81 -3.16 1.17
C LEU A 239 -3.29 -3.77 2.47
N GLN A 240 -2.89 -5.03 2.39
CA GLN A 240 -2.44 -5.82 3.53
C GLN A 240 -1.21 -6.64 3.14
N LYS A 241 -0.12 -6.48 3.88
CA LYS A 241 1.16 -7.18 3.65
C LYS A 241 1.34 -8.28 4.70
N ASP A 242 2.06 -9.35 4.34
CA ASP A 242 2.37 -10.48 5.22
C ASP A 242 1.12 -11.24 5.73
N VAL A 243 0.04 -11.19 4.96
CA VAL A 243 -1.18 -11.98 5.19
C VAL A 243 -0.94 -13.42 4.75
N LYS A 244 -1.65 -14.37 5.39
CA LYS A 244 -1.62 -15.76 4.98
C LYS A 244 -2.32 -15.95 3.64
N ILE A 245 -1.64 -16.59 2.70
CA ILE A 245 -2.14 -16.88 1.36
C ILE A 245 -1.85 -18.35 1.06
N THR A 246 -2.89 -19.12 0.79
CA THR A 246 -2.77 -20.57 0.54
C THR A 246 -3.45 -20.95 -0.78
N PRO A 247 -2.88 -21.85 -1.59
CA PRO A 247 -3.55 -22.30 -2.82
C PRO A 247 -4.96 -22.83 -2.54
N SER A 248 -5.94 -22.46 -3.36
CA SER A 248 -7.35 -22.82 -3.13
C SER A 248 -7.63 -24.32 -3.27
N GLY A 249 -6.78 -25.02 -4.03
CA GLY A 249 -6.94 -26.44 -4.40
C GLY A 249 -8.07 -26.71 -5.40
N LYS A 250 -8.79 -25.69 -5.88
CA LYS A 250 -9.93 -25.80 -6.82
C LYS A 250 -9.62 -25.21 -8.19
N ASP A 251 -8.71 -24.26 -8.21
CA ASP A 251 -8.21 -23.53 -9.36
C ASP A 251 -6.78 -23.04 -9.05
N ASP A 252 -6.23 -22.23 -9.95
CA ASP A 252 -4.91 -21.64 -9.80
C ASP A 252 -4.93 -20.37 -8.91
N SER A 253 -6.03 -20.11 -8.20
CA SER A 253 -6.17 -18.99 -7.25
C SER A 253 -5.72 -19.37 -5.83
N TYR A 254 -5.80 -18.39 -4.93
CA TYR A 254 -5.39 -18.55 -3.54
C TYR A 254 -6.47 -18.04 -2.59
N ASP A 255 -6.66 -18.76 -1.49
CA ASP A 255 -7.48 -18.35 -0.37
C ASP A 255 -6.66 -17.47 0.58
N LEU A 256 -7.33 -16.45 1.15
CA LEU A 256 -6.79 -15.63 2.23
C LEU A 256 -7.04 -16.33 3.56
N GLY A 257 -6.00 -16.43 4.38
CA GLY A 257 -6.05 -17.04 5.71
C GLY A 257 -5.98 -16.01 6.84
N ASP A 258 -5.43 -16.44 7.98
CA ASP A 258 -5.19 -15.58 9.13
C ASP A 258 -4.34 -14.35 8.82
N ASP A 259 -4.57 -13.30 9.61
CA ASP A 259 -3.88 -12.02 9.49
C ASP A 259 -2.78 -11.83 10.55
N ALA A 260 -2.40 -12.91 11.25
CA ALA A 260 -1.32 -12.91 12.24
C ALA A 260 0.01 -12.46 11.61
N GLY A 261 0.63 -11.45 12.23
CA GLY A 261 1.86 -10.80 11.76
C GLY A 261 1.70 -9.94 10.50
N SER A 262 0.46 -9.72 10.04
CA SER A 262 0.21 -8.90 8.85
C SER A 262 0.26 -7.40 9.16
N THR A 263 0.48 -6.59 8.13
CA THR A 263 0.48 -5.14 8.20
C THR A 263 -0.64 -4.58 7.33
N TYR A 264 -1.56 -3.82 7.93
CA TYR A 264 -2.60 -3.10 7.21
C TYR A 264 -2.14 -1.68 6.89
N TYR A 265 -2.45 -1.22 5.69
CA TYR A 265 -2.11 0.12 5.24
C TYR A 265 -3.35 1.02 5.14
N SER A 266 -3.19 2.28 5.51
CA SER A 266 -4.09 3.36 5.09
C SER A 266 -3.67 3.85 3.72
N ILE A 267 -4.63 4.01 2.82
CA ILE A 267 -4.42 4.46 1.44
C ILE A 267 -4.90 5.91 1.33
N ASN A 268 -4.03 6.77 0.79
CA ASN A 268 -4.40 8.13 0.40
C ASN A 268 -4.32 8.24 -1.13
N GLU A 269 -5.49 8.24 -1.77
CA GLU A 269 -5.59 8.32 -3.23
C GLU A 269 -5.18 9.69 -3.79
N ASP A 270 -5.41 10.78 -3.05
CA ASP A 270 -5.07 12.14 -3.49
C ASP A 270 -3.55 12.33 -3.61
N SER A 271 -2.80 11.83 -2.63
CA SER A 271 -1.34 11.92 -2.62
C SER A 271 -0.66 10.70 -3.25
N LYS A 272 -1.43 9.67 -3.63
CA LYS A 272 -0.91 8.37 -4.08
C LYS A 272 0.14 7.79 -3.13
N THR A 273 -0.19 7.75 -1.84
CA THR A 273 0.70 7.22 -0.81
C THR A 273 -0.03 6.21 0.05
N ILE A 274 0.73 5.26 0.57
CA ILE A 274 0.30 4.36 1.64
C ILE A 274 1.04 4.70 2.93
N SER A 275 0.42 4.38 4.06
CA SER A 275 1.06 4.47 5.38
C SER A 275 0.57 3.34 6.27
N VAL A 276 1.46 2.73 7.04
CA VAL A 276 1.08 1.68 8.01
C VAL A 276 -0.04 2.20 8.91
N ARG A 277 -1.17 1.50 8.92
CA ARG A 277 -2.31 1.74 9.81
C ARG A 277 -2.13 0.98 11.10
N THR A 278 -1.84 -0.32 10.98
CA THR A 278 -1.68 -1.23 12.11
C THR A 278 -0.85 -2.45 11.71
N VAL A 279 -0.23 -3.08 12.70
CA VAL A 279 0.52 -4.33 12.57
C VAL A 279 -0.08 -5.32 13.55
N MET A 280 -0.55 -6.45 13.02
CA MET A 280 -1.16 -7.51 13.80
C MET A 280 -0.10 -8.26 14.60
N ALA A 281 -0.48 -8.78 15.76
CA ALA A 281 0.39 -9.63 16.56
C ALA A 281 0.83 -10.87 15.78
N ASP A 282 2.08 -11.29 15.99
CA ASP A 282 2.61 -12.52 15.40
C ASP A 282 1.85 -13.76 15.90
N SER A 283 1.80 -14.79 15.05
CA SER A 283 1.15 -16.06 15.39
C SER A 283 1.66 -16.70 16.69
N GLY A 284 2.93 -16.48 17.06
CA GLY A 284 3.48 -16.95 18.34
C GLY A 284 2.79 -16.31 19.55
N VAL A 285 2.54 -15.00 19.50
CA VAL A 285 1.85 -14.25 20.56
C VAL A 285 0.38 -14.68 20.63
N ILE A 286 -0.29 -14.73 19.47
CA ILE A 286 -1.69 -15.16 19.37
C ILE A 286 -1.88 -16.57 19.95
N ASN A 287 -1.03 -17.52 19.54
CA ASN A 287 -1.13 -18.91 20.01
C ASN A 287 -0.85 -19.04 21.51
N GLU A 288 0.09 -18.26 22.05
CA GLU A 288 0.38 -18.25 23.48
C GLU A 288 -0.82 -17.75 24.29
N VAL A 289 -1.45 -16.65 23.86
CA VAL A 289 -2.62 -16.07 24.52
C VAL A 289 -3.82 -17.03 24.43
N ALA A 290 -4.12 -17.54 23.23
CA ALA A 290 -5.21 -18.50 23.02
C ALA A 290 -5.05 -19.74 23.91
N SER A 291 -3.83 -20.30 24.02
CA SER A 291 -3.56 -21.45 24.88
C SER A 291 -3.77 -21.16 26.37
N LYS A 292 -3.40 -19.96 26.84
CA LYS A 292 -3.60 -19.56 28.24
C LYS A 292 -5.08 -19.33 28.56
N VAL A 293 -5.84 -18.78 27.61
CA VAL A 293 -7.30 -18.62 27.73
C VAL A 293 -8.00 -19.99 27.71
N ASP A 294 -7.67 -20.87 26.77
CA ASP A 294 -8.23 -22.23 26.71
C ASP A 294 -8.06 -23.02 28.02
N ALA A 295 -6.91 -22.85 28.68
CA ALA A 295 -6.60 -23.53 29.94
C ALA A 295 -7.50 -23.14 31.12
N VAL A 296 -8.22 -22.00 31.05
CA VAL A 296 -9.16 -21.58 32.11
C VAL A 296 -10.62 -21.95 31.81
N ILE A 297 -10.91 -22.43 30.60
CA ILE A 297 -12.25 -22.84 30.20
C ILE A 297 -12.56 -24.25 30.72
N PRO A 298 -13.68 -24.45 31.46
CA PRO A 298 -14.08 -25.78 31.91
C PRO A 298 -14.36 -26.76 30.75
N GLU A 299 -13.95 -28.02 30.93
CA GLU A 299 -14.03 -29.06 29.89
C GLU A 299 -15.47 -29.40 29.50
N GLU A 300 -16.44 -29.24 30.41
CA GLU A 300 -17.86 -29.46 30.12
C GLU A 300 -18.45 -28.48 29.10
N TYR A 301 -17.72 -27.44 28.69
CA TYR A 301 -18.13 -26.48 27.68
C TYR A 301 -17.36 -26.62 26.35
N LYS A 302 -16.60 -27.71 26.21
CA LYS A 302 -15.80 -28.07 25.04
C LYS A 302 -16.36 -29.33 24.34
N GLU A 303 -17.69 -29.51 24.35
CA GLU A 303 -18.34 -30.79 23.98
C GLU A 303 -18.31 -31.10 22.47
N THR A 304 -17.89 -30.15 21.63
CA THR A 304 -17.93 -30.29 20.16
C THR A 304 -16.67 -29.78 19.50
N ASP A 305 -16.45 -30.21 18.26
CA ASP A 305 -15.40 -29.68 17.37
C ASP A 305 -15.61 -28.19 16.99
N TYR A 306 -16.72 -27.57 17.42
CA TYR A 306 -17.02 -26.16 17.18
C TYR A 306 -16.63 -25.25 18.36
N TYR A 307 -16.20 -25.81 19.49
CA TYR A 307 -15.55 -25.04 20.54
C TYR A 307 -14.30 -24.33 19.99
N THR A 308 -14.15 -23.04 20.26
CA THR A 308 -12.96 -22.29 19.83
C THR A 308 -12.61 -21.17 20.78
N VAL A 309 -11.31 -20.90 20.87
CA VAL A 309 -10.73 -19.67 21.42
C VAL A 309 -9.98 -19.02 20.26
N ASP A 310 -10.57 -17.96 19.73
CA ASP A 310 -10.02 -17.19 18.62
C ASP A 310 -9.45 -15.88 19.15
N VAL A 311 -8.19 -15.61 18.84
CA VAL A 311 -7.47 -14.43 19.31
C VAL A 311 -6.87 -13.72 18.10
N ALA A 312 -7.10 -12.42 18.00
CA ALA A 312 -6.59 -11.59 16.93
C ALA A 312 -6.27 -10.18 17.47
N GLY A 313 -5.72 -9.30 16.64
CA GLY A 313 -5.49 -7.90 17.01
C GLY A 313 -4.03 -7.49 17.10
N GLU A 314 -3.80 -6.28 17.63
CA GLU A 314 -2.47 -5.71 17.83
C GLU A 314 -1.82 -6.29 19.10
N GLU A 315 -0.50 -6.40 19.13
CA GLU A 315 0.19 -6.75 20.38
C GLU A 315 -0.13 -5.70 21.46
N GLY A 316 -0.70 -6.16 22.59
CA GLY A 316 -1.15 -5.30 23.67
C GLY A 316 -2.56 -4.70 23.50
N LYS A 317 -3.26 -5.02 22.40
CA LYS A 317 -4.70 -4.76 22.21
C LYS A 317 -5.31 -5.93 21.43
N LEU A 318 -5.30 -7.09 22.08
CA LEU A 318 -5.83 -8.31 21.50
C LEU A 318 -7.33 -8.37 21.70
N ASP A 319 -8.02 -8.90 20.71
CA ASP A 319 -9.41 -9.27 20.77
C ASP A 319 -9.47 -10.78 20.99
N CYS A 320 -10.32 -11.23 21.90
CA CYS A 320 -10.49 -12.65 22.23
C CYS A 320 -11.98 -13.03 22.10
N ASN A 321 -12.27 -13.88 21.12
CA ASN A 321 -13.59 -14.43 20.86
C ASN A 321 -13.62 -15.89 21.33
N ILE A 322 -14.55 -16.23 22.23
CA ILE A 322 -14.73 -17.60 22.70
C ILE A 322 -16.09 -18.13 22.21
N ILE A 323 -16.10 -19.34 21.67
CA ILE A 323 -17.34 -20.07 21.41
C ILE A 323 -17.38 -21.27 22.35
N LEU A 324 -18.31 -21.24 23.29
CA LEU A 324 -18.60 -22.37 24.17
C LEU A 324 -19.75 -23.19 23.59
N VAL A 325 -19.56 -24.51 23.54
CA VAL A 325 -20.57 -25.42 23.03
C VAL A 325 -20.76 -26.56 24.01
N GLY A 326 -21.96 -26.65 24.58
CA GLY A 326 -22.30 -27.71 25.51
C GLY A 326 -23.80 -27.78 25.75
N SER A 327 -24.34 -29.00 25.75
CA SER A 327 -25.76 -29.26 26.01
C SER A 327 -26.23 -28.72 27.37
N SER A 328 -25.31 -28.64 28.33
CA SER A 328 -25.49 -28.03 29.65
C SER A 328 -25.79 -26.53 29.59
N LEU A 329 -25.37 -25.83 28.52
CA LEU A 329 -25.52 -24.38 28.40
C LEU A 329 -26.97 -23.94 28.24
N ALA A 330 -27.87 -24.78 27.74
CA ALA A 330 -29.26 -24.40 27.43
C ALA A 330 -30.06 -23.81 28.62
N ASN A 331 -29.63 -24.05 29.87
CA ASN A 331 -30.28 -23.51 31.07
C ASN A 331 -29.26 -22.88 32.04
N SER A 332 -28.12 -22.44 31.53
CA SER A 332 -27.06 -21.83 32.34
C SER A 332 -27.36 -20.38 32.70
N ASP A 333 -26.77 -19.92 33.80
CA ASP A 333 -26.65 -18.50 34.10
C ASP A 333 -25.49 -17.92 33.30
N TYR A 334 -25.79 -17.45 32.08
CA TYR A 334 -24.77 -16.97 31.14
C TYR A 334 -23.98 -15.78 31.68
N GLN A 335 -24.62 -14.87 32.41
CA GLN A 335 -23.94 -13.71 33.01
C GLN A 335 -22.92 -14.17 34.05
N ALA A 336 -23.34 -15.03 35.00
CA ALA A 336 -22.43 -15.52 36.03
C ALA A 336 -21.26 -16.33 35.44
N LEU A 337 -21.52 -17.15 34.42
CA LEU A 337 -20.48 -17.91 33.73
C LEU A 337 -19.51 -17.00 32.97
N ALA A 338 -20.03 -15.98 32.27
CA ALA A 338 -19.21 -15.02 31.56
C ALA A 338 -18.31 -14.22 32.51
N GLU A 339 -18.85 -13.78 33.66
CA GLU A 339 -18.09 -13.07 34.70
C GLU A 339 -16.99 -13.95 35.32
N ASP A 340 -17.25 -15.25 35.55
CA ASP A 340 -16.25 -16.18 36.08
C ASP A 340 -15.09 -16.39 35.11
N ILE A 341 -15.40 -16.65 33.83
CA ILE A 341 -14.39 -16.83 32.79
C ILE A 341 -13.61 -15.53 32.57
N ALA A 342 -14.30 -14.39 32.42
CA ALA A 342 -13.65 -13.10 32.24
C ALA A 342 -12.72 -12.76 33.40
N ARG A 343 -13.08 -13.09 34.65
CA ARG A 343 -12.22 -12.91 35.82
C ARG A 343 -10.93 -13.73 35.72
N LYS A 344 -11.05 -15.02 35.40
CA LYS A 344 -9.88 -15.90 35.24
C LYS A 344 -8.97 -15.42 34.12
N VAL A 345 -9.54 -15.01 32.98
CA VAL A 345 -8.77 -14.46 31.85
C VAL A 345 -8.09 -13.14 32.23
N LYS A 346 -8.80 -12.25 32.92
CA LYS A 346 -8.26 -10.96 33.39
C LYS A 346 -7.09 -11.15 34.36
N GLU A 347 -7.14 -12.14 35.26
CA GLU A 347 -6.05 -12.46 36.19
C GLU A 347 -4.75 -12.90 35.48
N LEU A 348 -4.83 -13.37 34.24
CA LEU A 348 -3.67 -13.75 33.43
C LEU A 348 -2.95 -12.54 32.79
N ASP A 349 -3.57 -11.35 32.80
CA ASP A 349 -3.00 -10.10 32.28
C ASP A 349 -2.42 -10.23 30.85
N LEU A 350 -3.24 -10.72 29.93
CA LEU A 350 -2.82 -11.11 28.57
C LEU A 350 -2.88 -9.97 27.53
N GLY A 351 -3.18 -8.73 27.95
CA GLY A 351 -3.35 -7.61 27.02
C GLY A 351 -4.58 -7.73 26.11
N ILE A 352 -5.65 -8.37 26.61
CA ILE A 352 -6.93 -8.47 25.91
C ILE A 352 -7.72 -7.17 26.14
N GLY A 353 -7.99 -6.45 25.05
CA GLY A 353 -8.90 -5.32 25.00
C GLY A 353 -10.33 -5.83 24.90
N TYR A 354 -10.75 -6.22 23.70
CA TYR A 354 -12.10 -6.75 23.51
C TYR A 354 -12.18 -8.23 23.88
N PHE A 355 -13.21 -8.59 24.64
CA PHE A 355 -13.45 -9.97 25.03
C PHE A 355 -14.92 -10.31 24.87
N ASN A 356 -15.21 -11.41 24.16
CA ASN A 356 -16.58 -11.92 24.04
C ASN A 356 -16.66 -13.43 24.16
N ILE A 357 -17.85 -13.88 24.56
CA ILE A 357 -18.20 -15.29 24.69
C ILE A 357 -19.55 -15.52 24.03
N SER A 358 -19.60 -16.43 23.08
CA SER A 358 -20.83 -16.99 22.51
C SER A 358 -21.17 -18.30 23.22
N PHE A 359 -22.41 -18.43 23.69
CA PHE A 359 -22.91 -19.63 24.39
C PHE A 359 -23.87 -20.40 23.49
N GLN A 360 -23.52 -21.65 23.14
CA GLN A 360 -24.31 -22.49 22.25
C GLN A 360 -24.58 -23.87 22.86
N SER A 361 -25.77 -24.43 22.65
CA SER A 361 -26.06 -25.82 23.09
C SER A 361 -25.62 -26.87 22.09
N ASP A 362 -25.45 -26.45 20.83
CA ASP A 362 -25.05 -27.25 19.68
C ASP A 362 -24.48 -26.29 18.61
N ASN A 363 -24.10 -26.82 17.45
CA ASN A 363 -23.47 -26.03 16.37
C ASN A 363 -24.42 -25.07 15.63
N ALA A 364 -25.70 -24.97 16.03
CA ALA A 364 -26.72 -24.18 15.36
C ALA A 364 -27.51 -23.24 16.28
N THR A 365 -27.45 -23.45 17.60
CA THR A 365 -28.33 -22.78 18.56
C THR A 365 -27.53 -21.87 19.49
N LEU A 366 -27.50 -20.57 19.17
CA LEU A 366 -26.97 -19.52 20.04
C LEU A 366 -28.01 -19.15 21.11
N HIS A 367 -27.62 -19.22 22.38
CA HIS A 367 -28.47 -18.81 23.50
C HIS A 367 -28.12 -17.45 24.04
N ALA A 368 -26.83 -17.11 24.09
CA ALA A 368 -26.39 -15.82 24.59
C ALA A 368 -25.06 -15.38 23.98
N LEU A 369 -24.85 -14.06 23.99
CA LEU A 369 -23.59 -13.40 23.68
C LEU A 369 -23.24 -12.48 24.85
N SER A 370 -22.03 -12.62 25.38
CA SER A 370 -21.49 -11.75 26.41
C SER A 370 -20.26 -11.00 25.90
N GLU A 371 -20.15 -9.71 26.18
CA GLU A 371 -19.05 -8.87 25.68
C GLU A 371 -18.59 -7.81 26.67
N ILE A 372 -17.30 -7.46 26.60
CA ILE A 372 -16.65 -6.36 27.34
C ILE A 372 -15.56 -5.72 26.45
N ASP A 373 -15.54 -4.38 26.40
CA ASP A 373 -14.72 -3.62 25.44
C ASP A 373 -13.24 -3.52 25.82
N ASP A 374 -12.95 -3.44 27.13
CA ASP A 374 -11.59 -3.40 27.67
C ASP A 374 -11.51 -4.26 28.93
N LEU A 375 -11.25 -5.56 28.75
CA LEU A 375 -11.15 -6.53 29.85
C LEU A 375 -10.03 -6.15 30.84
N GLY A 376 -8.96 -5.50 30.38
CA GLY A 376 -7.89 -4.99 31.23
C GLY A 376 -8.36 -3.87 32.16
N ALA A 377 -9.11 -2.90 31.64
CA ALA A 377 -9.50 -1.69 32.36
C ALA A 377 -10.83 -1.80 33.14
N GLN A 378 -11.82 -2.52 32.62
CA GLN A 378 -13.17 -2.56 33.17
C GLN A 378 -13.34 -3.63 34.26
N ASP A 379 -14.28 -3.43 35.20
CA ASP A 379 -14.64 -4.49 36.13
C ASP A 379 -15.35 -5.62 35.39
N VAL A 380 -15.11 -6.88 35.76
CA VAL A 380 -15.74 -8.03 35.08
C VAL A 380 -17.26 -8.02 35.19
N SER A 381 -17.81 -7.38 36.23
CA SER A 381 -19.26 -7.18 36.38
C SER A 381 -19.86 -6.21 35.35
N GLU A 382 -19.03 -5.51 34.57
CA GLU A 382 -19.46 -4.67 33.46
C GLU A 382 -19.70 -5.48 32.16
N ILE A 383 -19.42 -6.79 32.15
CA ILE A 383 -19.71 -7.64 31.01
C ILE A 383 -21.21 -7.62 30.69
N SER A 384 -21.54 -7.36 29.43
CA SER A 384 -22.92 -7.23 28.96
C SER A 384 -23.37 -8.53 28.31
N THR A 385 -24.42 -9.16 28.83
CA THR A 385 -24.97 -10.42 28.27
C THR A 385 -26.32 -10.20 27.60
N THR A 386 -26.43 -10.60 26.33
CA THR A 386 -27.68 -10.63 25.56
C THR A 386 -28.11 -12.07 25.34
N THR A 387 -29.36 -12.42 25.69
CA THR A 387 -29.96 -13.76 25.48
C THR A 387 -30.93 -13.74 24.29
N PHE A 388 -31.00 -14.85 23.53
CA PHE A 388 -31.76 -14.99 22.29
C PHE A 388 -32.94 -15.98 22.39
#